data_AF-A0A7S0LZ92-F1
#
_entry.id   AF-A0A7S0LZ92-F1
#
_cell.length_a   1.000
_cell.length_b   1.000
_cell.length_c   1.000
_cell.angle_alpha   90.00
_cell.angle_beta   90.00
_cell.angle_gamma   90.00
#
_symmetry.space_group_name_H-M   'P 1'
#
loop_
_entity.id
_entity.type
_entity.pdbx_description
1 polymer ?
#
loop_
_entity_poly.entity_id
_entity_poly.type
_entity_poly.pdbx_seq_one_letter_code
_entity_poly.pdbx_strand_id
1 'polypeptide(L)'
;EEFTRDACRTVVAQLCEAVGFHAMQQSASETLTDVLIKFLDEVGFQSHSLAELAGRTEDNLLDAVAAIEDYGSSVSDLQRFMTRNELRYAKAEVQFPIVKAPRPRARYAVQDDEREPLP
;
A
#
# COMPACT_ATOMS: atom_id res chain seq x y z
N GLU A 1 -13.33 -9.18 -0.68
CA GLU A 1 -12.35 -10.14 -0.13
C GLU A 1 -11.21 -10.43 -1.11
N GLU A 2 -11.48 -10.79 -2.37
CA GLU A 2 -10.41 -11.03 -3.36
C GLU A 2 -9.49 -9.80 -3.57
N PHE A 3 -10.08 -8.61 -3.79
CA PHE A 3 -9.31 -7.38 -3.96
C PHE A 3 -8.41 -7.02 -2.76
N THR A 4 -8.92 -7.19 -1.53
CA THR A 4 -8.17 -6.90 -0.30
C THR A 4 -7.04 -7.90 -0.11
N ARG A 5 -7.26 -9.17 -0.46
CA ARG A 5 -6.21 -10.19 -0.46
C ARG A 5 -5.13 -9.90 -1.50
N ASP A 6 -5.50 -9.50 -2.70
CA ASP A 6 -4.54 -9.10 -3.74
C ASP A 6 -3.75 -7.84 -3.36
N ALA A 7 -4.37 -6.90 -2.67
CA ALA A 7 -3.68 -5.75 -2.09
C ALA A 7 -2.63 -6.20 -1.05
N CYS A 8 -3.00 -7.09 -0.13
CA CYS A 8 -2.06 -7.65 0.85
C CYS A 8 -0.92 -8.42 0.16
N ARG A 9 -1.22 -9.21 -0.88
CA ARG A 9 -0.22 -9.92 -1.67
C ARG A 9 0.74 -8.96 -2.37
N THR A 10 0.25 -7.82 -2.85
CA THR A 10 1.07 -6.76 -3.43
C THR A 10 2.00 -6.17 -2.37
N VAL A 11 1.51 -5.89 -1.16
CA VAL A 11 2.33 -5.41 -0.03
C VAL A 11 3.41 -6.43 0.35
N VAL A 12 3.08 -7.72 0.40
CA VAL A 12 4.06 -8.78 0.66
C VAL A 12 5.17 -8.77 -0.40
N ALA A 13 4.82 -8.67 -1.68
CA ALA A 13 5.80 -8.58 -2.76
C ALA A 13 6.72 -7.35 -2.61
N GLN A 14 6.14 -6.20 -2.25
CA GLN A 14 6.89 -4.96 -1.99
C GLN A 14 7.84 -5.10 -0.79
N LEU A 15 7.42 -5.76 0.28
CA LEU A 15 8.27 -6.05 1.43
C LEU A 15 9.42 -7.00 1.06
N CYS A 16 9.14 -8.04 0.28
CA CYS A 16 10.17 -8.95 -0.21
C CYS A 16 11.19 -8.22 -1.11
N GLU A 17 10.73 -7.35 -2.02
CA GLU A 17 11.60 -6.52 -2.86
C GLU A 17 12.46 -5.55 -2.01
N ALA A 18 11.87 -4.91 -1.00
CA ALA A 18 12.58 -4.00 -0.09
C ALA A 18 13.70 -4.70 0.71
N VAL A 19 13.51 -5.99 1.04
CA VAL A 19 14.54 -6.82 1.68
C VAL A 19 15.62 -7.28 0.69
N GLY A 20 15.33 -7.25 -0.62
CA GLY A 20 16.27 -7.62 -1.70
C GLY A 20 15.96 -8.94 -2.41
N PHE A 21 14.78 -9.53 -2.21
CA PHE A 21 14.35 -10.70 -2.97
C PHE A 21 13.93 -10.30 -4.38
N HIS A 22 14.39 -11.07 -5.37
CA HIS A 22 14.08 -10.84 -6.79
C HIS A 22 13.01 -11.82 -7.33
N ALA A 23 12.75 -12.90 -6.60
CA ALA A 23 11.74 -13.88 -6.90
C ALA A 23 11.26 -14.56 -5.61
N MET A 24 10.01 -15.02 -5.60
CA MET A 24 9.45 -15.81 -4.51
C MET A 24 8.58 -16.93 -5.05
N GLN A 25 8.52 -18.04 -4.31
CA GLN A 25 7.58 -19.12 -4.63
C GLN A 25 6.14 -18.65 -4.41
N GLN A 26 5.21 -19.07 -5.28
CA GLN A 26 3.79 -18.72 -5.16
C GLN A 26 3.20 -19.13 -3.81
N SER A 27 3.46 -20.36 -3.34
CA SER A 27 2.98 -20.82 -2.04
C SER A 27 3.52 -19.99 -0.87
N ALA A 28 4.77 -19.53 -0.94
CA ALA A 28 5.33 -18.64 0.08
C ALA A 28 4.67 -17.25 0.05
N SER A 29 4.38 -16.72 -1.14
CA SER A 29 3.63 -15.46 -1.31
C SER A 29 2.25 -15.55 -0.70
N GLU A 30 1.52 -16.63 -0.99
CA GLU A 30 0.19 -16.88 -0.45
C GLU A 30 0.22 -17.04 1.07
N THR A 31 1.17 -17.82 1.60
CA THR A 31 1.33 -18.03 3.05
C THR A 31 1.64 -16.72 3.78
N LEU A 32 2.57 -15.92 3.26
CA LEU A 32 2.91 -14.63 3.86
C LEU A 32 1.74 -13.64 3.78
N THR A 33 0.92 -13.72 2.73
CA THR A 33 -0.30 -12.91 2.60
C THR A 33 -1.31 -13.29 3.69
N ASP A 34 -1.52 -14.58 3.91
CA ASP A 34 -2.45 -15.06 4.94
C ASP A 34 -1.95 -14.71 6.35
N VAL A 35 -0.64 -14.80 6.59
CA VAL A 35 0.00 -14.36 7.86
C VAL A 35 -0.17 -12.86 8.07
N LEU A 36 0.03 -12.04 7.04
CA LEU A 36 -0.15 -10.59 7.12
C LEU A 36 -1.59 -10.20 7.48
N ILE A 37 -2.56 -10.82 6.82
CA ILE A 37 -3.99 -10.58 7.11
C ILE A 37 -4.30 -10.96 8.55
N LYS A 38 -3.88 -12.17 8.97
CA LYS A 38 -4.11 -12.65 10.33
C LYS A 38 -3.47 -11.75 11.39
N PHE A 39 -2.26 -11.25 11.14
CA PHE A 39 -1.59 -10.31 12.03
C PHE A 39 -2.39 -8.99 12.18
N LEU A 40 -2.93 -8.45 11.09
CA LEU A 40 -3.76 -7.24 11.14
C LEU A 40 -5.07 -7.47 11.91
N ASP A 41 -5.72 -8.61 11.69
CA ASP A 41 -6.93 -9.00 12.43
C ASP A 41 -6.65 -9.15 13.94
N GLU A 42 -5.52 -9.77 14.28
CA GLU A 42 -5.06 -9.99 15.65
C GLU A 42 -4.75 -8.68 16.39
N VAL A 43 -4.09 -7.72 15.72
CA VAL A 43 -3.83 -6.38 16.27
C VAL A 43 -5.14 -5.60 16.45
N GLY A 44 -6.03 -5.62 15.46
CA GLY A 44 -7.31 -4.92 15.52
C GLY A 44 -8.22 -5.49 16.61
N PHE A 45 -8.30 -6.80 16.73
CA PHE A 45 -9.04 -7.47 17.79
C PHE A 45 -8.52 -7.12 19.19
N GLN A 46 -7.20 -7.10 19.37
CA GLN A 46 -6.58 -6.74 20.64
C GLN A 46 -6.82 -5.26 20.98
N SER A 47 -6.67 -4.35 20.00
CA SER A 47 -6.97 -2.92 20.16
C SER A 47 -8.43 -2.69 20.61
N HIS A 48 -9.39 -3.36 19.96
CA HIS A 48 -10.80 -3.30 20.34
C HIS A 48 -11.05 -3.86 21.75
N SER A 49 -10.45 -5.00 22.08
CA SER A 49 -10.58 -5.62 23.41
C SER A 49 -10.05 -4.70 24.53
N LEU A 50 -8.98 -3.94 24.27
CA LEU A 50 -8.47 -2.93 25.20
C LEU A 50 -9.43 -1.73 25.35
N ALA A 51 -10.08 -1.32 24.26
CA ALA A 51 -11.12 -0.29 24.31
C ALA A 51 -12.33 -0.73 25.15
N GLU A 52 -12.79 -1.97 24.97
CA GLU A 52 -13.88 -2.57 25.75
C GLU A 52 -13.54 -2.67 27.23
N LEU A 53 -12.31 -3.07 27.56
CA LEU A 53 -11.82 -3.12 28.95
C LEU A 53 -11.81 -1.72 29.59
N ALA A 54 -11.59 -0.68 28.80
CA ALA A 54 -11.68 0.71 29.22
C ALA A 54 -13.12 1.28 29.21
N GLY A 55 -14.14 0.46 28.91
CA GLY A 55 -15.53 0.87 28.84
C GLY A 55 -15.89 1.73 27.63
N ARG A 56 -15.05 1.71 26.58
CA ARG A 56 -15.26 2.41 25.31
C ARG A 56 -15.68 1.43 24.22
N THR A 57 -16.38 1.93 23.20
CA THR A 57 -16.74 1.16 22.00
C THR A 57 -15.78 1.39 20.85
N GLU A 58 -15.11 2.54 20.82
CA GLU A 58 -14.14 2.91 19.80
C GLU A 58 -12.74 2.80 20.39
N ASP A 59 -11.84 2.16 19.66
CA ASP A 59 -10.43 2.11 19.98
C ASP A 59 -9.73 3.43 19.63
N ASN A 60 -8.60 3.67 20.28
CA ASN A 60 -7.80 4.87 20.07
C ASN A 60 -6.33 4.49 19.82
N LEU A 61 -5.51 5.51 19.58
CA LEU A 61 -4.09 5.32 19.32
C LEU A 61 -3.35 4.55 20.43
N LEU A 62 -3.70 4.76 21.70
CA LEU A 62 -3.05 4.07 22.82
C LEU A 62 -3.41 2.59 22.86
N ASP A 63 -4.64 2.23 22.51
CA ASP A 63 -5.07 0.83 22.40
C ASP A 63 -4.29 0.11 21.29
N ALA A 64 -4.16 0.76 20.12
CA ALA A 64 -3.39 0.23 18.99
C ALA A 64 -1.89 0.11 19.33
N VAL A 65 -1.32 1.08 20.03
CA VAL A 65 0.09 1.03 20.48
C VAL A 65 0.29 -0.14 21.44
N ALA A 66 -0.57 -0.29 22.45
CA ALA A 66 -0.49 -1.39 23.39
C ALA A 66 -0.66 -2.75 22.71
N ALA A 67 -1.59 -2.87 21.75
CA ALA A 67 -1.77 -4.08 20.96
C ALA A 67 -0.50 -4.44 20.18
N ILE A 68 0.13 -3.47 19.50
CA ILE A 68 1.38 -3.70 18.74
C ILE A 68 2.54 -4.10 19.67
N GLU A 69 2.62 -3.50 20.86
CA GLU A 69 3.60 -3.85 21.89
C GLU A 69 3.42 -5.28 22.42
N ASP A 70 2.18 -5.75 22.59
CA ASP A 70 1.87 -7.13 22.98
C ASP A 70 2.36 -8.15 21.92
N TYR A 71 2.34 -7.78 20.63
CA TYR A 71 2.92 -8.60 19.55
C TYR A 71 4.44 -8.42 19.37
N GLY A 72 5.11 -7.72 20.28
CA GLY A 72 6.56 -7.63 20.35
C GLY A 72 7.20 -6.58 19.45
N SER A 73 6.43 -5.61 18.96
CA SER A 73 6.94 -4.46 18.20
C SER A 73 6.71 -3.17 18.97
N SER A 74 7.68 -2.24 18.96
CA SER A 74 7.48 -0.92 19.56
C SER A 74 7.22 0.16 18.50
N VAL A 75 6.60 1.27 18.91
CA VAL A 75 6.46 2.46 18.06
C VAL A 75 7.83 2.97 17.59
N SER A 76 8.87 2.81 18.42
CA SER A 76 10.24 3.18 18.06
C SER A 76 10.78 2.32 16.93
N ASP A 77 10.46 1.02 16.90
CA ASP A 77 10.85 0.12 15.82
C ASP A 77 10.16 0.50 14.50
N LEU A 78 8.88 0.87 14.56
CA LEU A 78 8.14 1.38 13.40
C LEU A 78 8.77 2.66 12.85
N GLN A 79 9.10 3.63 13.72
CA GLN A 79 9.77 4.87 13.30
C GLN A 79 11.13 4.60 12.65
N ARG A 80 11.92 3.67 13.21
CA ARG A 80 13.20 3.24 12.63
C ARG A 80 13.00 2.57 11.28
N PHE A 81 11.98 1.71 11.15
CA PHE A 81 11.63 1.07 9.89
C PHE A 81 11.23 2.11 8.83
N MET A 82 10.40 3.09 9.18
CA MET A 82 9.99 4.17 8.26
C MET A 82 11.17 5.05 7.84
N THR A 83 12.13 5.29 8.73
CA THR A 83 13.32 6.09 8.40
C THR A 83 14.29 5.33 7.50
N ARG A 84 14.44 4.02 7.73
CA ARG A 84 15.34 3.15 6.97
C ARG A 84 14.82 2.80 5.59
N ASN A 85 13.52 2.57 5.48
CA ASN A 85 12.90 2.19 4.22
C ASN A 85 12.38 3.46 3.53
N GLU A 86 12.96 3.78 2.38
CA GLU A 86 12.33 4.73 1.46
C GLU A 86 10.89 4.27 1.23
N LEU A 87 9.91 5.16 1.39
CA LEU A 87 8.49 4.89 1.16
C LEU A 87 8.21 4.72 -0.35
N ARG A 88 8.89 3.77 -1.00
CA ARG A 88 8.90 3.54 -2.46
C ARG A 88 7.52 3.28 -3.04
N TYR A 89 6.62 2.77 -2.20
CA TYR A 89 5.28 2.36 -2.59
C TYR A 89 4.17 3.22 -1.98
N ALA A 90 4.51 4.22 -1.16
CA ALA A 90 3.51 5.15 -0.63
C ALA A 90 3.05 6.09 -1.73
N LYS A 91 1.76 6.03 -2.06
CA LYS A 91 1.14 7.00 -2.96
C LYS A 91 0.70 8.20 -2.12
N ALA A 92 1.15 9.41 -2.48
CA ALA A 92 0.77 10.63 -1.78
C ALA A 92 -0.77 10.75 -1.67
N GLU A 93 -1.27 11.25 -0.54
CA GLU A 93 -2.69 11.52 -0.35
C GLU A 93 -3.21 12.43 -1.47
N VAL A 94 -4.19 11.94 -2.23
CA VAL A 94 -4.80 12.70 -3.32
C VAL A 94 -5.97 13.47 -2.72
N GLN A 95 -5.85 14.80 -2.64
CA GLN A 95 -6.92 15.63 -2.11
C GLN A 95 -8.04 15.78 -3.15
N PHE A 96 -9.24 15.36 -2.80
CA PHE A 96 -10.41 15.45 -3.67
C PHE A 96 -11.03 16.86 -3.61
N PRO A 97 -11.62 17.35 -4.72
CA PRO A 97 -11.81 16.69 -6.02
C PRO A 97 -10.59 16.75 -6.96
N ILE A 98 -10.31 15.66 -7.68
CA ILE A 98 -9.17 15.55 -8.61
C ILE A 98 -9.44 16.34 -9.89
N VAL A 99 -8.76 17.48 -10.10
CA VAL A 99 -8.78 18.21 -11.37
C VAL A 99 -7.91 17.48 -12.39
N LYS A 100 -8.54 16.78 -13.35
CA LYS A 100 -7.83 16.13 -14.46
C LYS A 100 -7.42 17.21 -15.48
N ALA A 101 -6.13 17.28 -15.80
CA ALA A 101 -5.67 18.15 -16.90
C ALA A 101 -6.35 17.74 -18.22
N PRO A 102 -6.75 18.70 -19.08
CA PRO A 102 -7.35 18.39 -20.37
C PRO A 102 -6.36 17.61 -21.23
N ARG A 103 -6.81 16.51 -21.84
CA ARG A 103 -5.97 15.71 -22.73
C ARG A 103 -5.50 16.59 -23.91
N PRO A 104 -4.20 16.61 -24.26
CA PRO A 104 -3.72 17.34 -25.43
C PRO A 104 -4.47 16.86 -26.67
N ARG A 105 -5.02 17.79 -27.46
CA ARG A 105 -5.61 17.43 -28.77
C ARG A 105 -4.48 16.97 -29.68
N ALA A 106 -4.61 15.76 -30.24
CA ALA A 106 -3.75 15.30 -31.32
C ALA A 106 -3.85 16.32 -32.47
N ARG A 107 -2.74 16.97 -32.80
CA ARG A 107 -2.63 17.74 -34.05
C ARG A 107 -2.51 16.70 -35.16
N TYR A 108 -3.55 16.53 -35.96
CA TYR A 108 -3.40 15.87 -37.25
C TYR A 108 -2.42 16.71 -38.06
N ALA A 109 -1.27 16.13 -38.42
CA ALA A 109 -0.33 16.77 -39.32
C ALA A 109 -1.03 16.95 -40.67
N VAL A 110 -1.02 18.17 -41.20
CA VAL A 110 -1.36 18.42 -42.60
C VAL A 110 -0.23 17.79 -43.40
N GLN A 111 -0.52 16.73 -44.16
CA GLN A 111 0.40 16.25 -45.18
C GLN A 111 0.45 17.33 -46.26
N ASP A 112 1.60 17.99 -46.40
CA ASP A 112 1.88 18.85 -47.54
C ASP A 112 1.87 17.97 -48.80
N ASP A 113 0.83 18.14 -49.62
CA ASP A 113 0.69 17.58 -50.97
C ASP A 113 1.71 18.29 -51.87
N GLU A 114 2.97 17.89 -51.81
CA GLU A 114 3.99 18.26 -52.82
C GLU A 114 3.61 17.60 -54.14
N ARG A 115 2.76 18.28 -54.91
CA ARG A 115 2.54 17.96 -56.33
C ARG A 115 3.78 18.34 -57.12
N GLU A 116 4.63 17.36 -57.37
CA GLU A 116 5.70 17.44 -58.36
C GLU A 116 5.09 17.63 -59.77
N PRO A 117 5.52 18.62 -60.59
CA PRO A 117 5.01 18.76 -61.94
C PRO A 117 5.64 17.72 -62.87
N LEU A 118 4.79 17.02 -63.63
CA LEU A 118 5.16 16.00 -64.61
C LEU A 118 6.14 16.53 -65.67
N PRO A 119 7.20 15.78 -66.01
CA PRO A 119 7.91 15.91 -67.29
C PRO A 119 7.18 15.21 -68.45
#